data_AF-A0A059WD70-F1
#
_entry.id   AF-A0A059WD70-F1
#
_cell.length_a   1.000
_cell.length_b   1.000
_cell.length_c   1.000
_cell.angle_alpha   90.00
_cell.angle_beta   90.00
_cell.angle_gamma   90.00
#
_symmetry.space_group_name_H-M   'P 1'
#
loop_
_entity.id
_entity.type
_entity.pdbx_description
1 polymer ?
#
loop_
_entity_poly.entity_id
_entity_poly.type
_entity_poly.pdbx_seq_one_letter_code
_entity_poly.pdbx_strand_id
1 'polypeptide(L)'
;MYAALPWSVEEQQGWSRVKETGGGYYESHRPDSRGWTAAEQQQVAELRARILDLSERVVTHDFWSSCENAPAARSALKHATSD
;
A
#
# COMPACT_ATOMS: atom_id res chain seq x y z
N MET A 1 0.38 6.60 -10.36
CA MET A 1 1.85 6.58 -10.16
C MET A 1 2.33 5.18 -9.78
N TYR A 2 1.85 4.54 -8.69
CA TYR A 2 2.24 3.17 -8.34
C TYR A 2 1.88 2.10 -9.38
N ALA A 3 0.77 2.25 -10.12
CA ALA A 3 0.36 1.30 -11.16
C ALA A 3 1.30 1.24 -12.38
N ALA A 4 2.20 2.21 -12.53
CA ALA A 4 3.17 2.25 -13.63
C ALA A 4 4.57 1.74 -13.22
N LEU A 5 4.81 1.52 -11.93
CA LEU A 5 6.10 1.04 -11.45
C LEU A 5 6.23 -0.47 -11.68
N PRO A 6 7.45 -0.97 -11.95
CA PRO A 6 7.73 -2.39 -11.89
C PRO A 6 7.30 -2.98 -10.54
N TRP A 7 6.82 -4.22 -10.56
CA TRP A 7 6.27 -4.88 -9.37
C TRP A 7 7.33 -5.16 -8.29
N SER A 8 8.62 -5.14 -8.65
CA SER A 8 9.75 -5.22 -7.74
C SER A 8 10.56 -3.92 -7.76
N VAL A 9 11.10 -3.56 -6.59
CA VAL A 9 12.05 -2.45 -6.44
C VAL A 9 13.40 -2.80 -7.03
N GLU A 10 13.83 -4.05 -6.89
CA GLU A 10 15.07 -4.56 -7.48
C GLU A 10 14.79 -5.27 -8.81
N GLU A 11 15.83 -5.43 -9.62
CA GLU A 11 15.76 -6.32 -10.77
C GLU A 11 15.47 -7.75 -10.29
N GLN A 12 14.44 -8.37 -10.89
CA GLN A 12 13.97 -9.69 -10.51
C GLN A 12 13.53 -10.45 -11.75
N GLN A 13 13.93 -11.72 -11.85
CA GLN A 13 13.41 -12.59 -12.88
C GLN A 13 11.93 -12.91 -12.60
N GLY A 14 11.15 -12.93 -13.67
CA GLY A 14 9.78 -13.38 -13.69
C GLY A 14 9.67 -14.86 -13.38
N TRP A 15 8.49 -15.25 -12.94
CA TRP A 15 8.22 -16.63 -12.56
C TRP A 15 6.75 -16.97 -12.75
N SER A 16 6.50 -18.25 -13.03
CA SER A 16 5.18 -18.86 -12.98
C SER A 16 5.20 -20.00 -11.98
N ARG A 17 4.23 -20.03 -11.08
CA ARG A 17 4.05 -21.11 -10.11
C ARG A 17 2.59 -21.54 -10.05
N VAL A 18 2.36 -22.82 -10.31
CA VAL A 18 1.11 -23.49 -9.99
C VAL A 18 1.24 -24.06 -8.58
N LYS A 19 0.34 -23.65 -7.69
CA LYS A 19 0.28 -24.16 -6.32
C LYS A 19 -1.03 -24.92 -6.14
N GLU A 20 -0.93 -26.19 -5.78
CA GLU A 20 -2.09 -26.94 -5.28
C GLU A 20 -2.41 -26.47 -3.86
N THR A 21 -3.65 -26.04 -3.68
CA THR A 21 -4.22 -25.72 -2.36
C THR A 21 -5.39 -26.65 -2.12
N GLY A 22 -5.85 -26.81 -0.87
CA GLY A 22 -6.90 -27.77 -0.49
C GLY A 22 -8.26 -27.60 -1.21
N GLY A 23 -8.42 -26.59 -2.07
CA GLY A 23 -9.58 -26.38 -2.95
C GLY A 23 -9.27 -26.32 -4.46
N GLY A 24 -8.05 -26.66 -4.90
CA GLY A 24 -7.66 -26.71 -6.32
C GLY A 24 -6.30 -26.07 -6.64
N TYR A 25 -5.95 -26.04 -7.93
CA TYR A 25 -4.72 -25.44 -8.44
C TYR A 25 -4.90 -23.93 -8.67
N TYR A 26 -4.03 -23.13 -8.04
CA TYR A 26 -3.93 -21.70 -8.28
C TYR A 26 -2.64 -21.39 -9.03
N GLU A 27 -2.77 -20.76 -10.20
CA GLU A 27 -1.62 -20.27 -10.96
C GLU A 27 -1.32 -18.83 -10.58
N SER A 28 -0.04 -18.57 -10.30
CA SER A 28 0.48 -17.24 -10.01
C SER A 28 1.64 -16.95 -10.96
N HIS A 29 1.59 -15.79 -11.60
CA HIS A 29 2.59 -15.37 -12.57
C HIS A 29 3.02 -13.92 -12.30
N ARG A 30 4.33 -13.67 -12.41
CA ARG A 30 4.93 -12.34 -12.45
C ARG A 30 5.90 -12.27 -13.63
N PRO A 31 5.83 -11.25 -14.49
CA PRO A 31 6.83 -11.05 -15.54
C PRO A 31 8.17 -10.60 -14.94
N ASP A 32 9.23 -10.54 -15.75
CA ASP A 32 10.49 -9.91 -15.32
C ASP A 32 10.25 -8.48 -14.80
N SER A 33 10.98 -8.12 -13.76
CA SER A 33 11.04 -6.75 -13.23
C SER A 33 12.40 -6.16 -13.49
N ARG A 34 12.43 -4.98 -14.11
CA ARG A 34 13.65 -4.17 -14.27
C ARG A 34 14.08 -3.42 -13.00
N GLY A 35 13.37 -3.59 -11.88
CA GLY A 35 13.55 -2.76 -10.71
C GLY A 35 13.21 -1.27 -10.93
N TRP A 36 13.27 -0.50 -9.86
CA TRP A 36 13.02 0.93 -9.88
C TRP A 36 14.33 1.69 -10.11
N THR A 37 14.30 2.66 -11.01
CA THR A 37 15.40 3.61 -11.17
C THR A 37 15.59 4.43 -9.88
N ALA A 38 16.77 5.02 -9.68
CA ALA A 38 17.02 5.88 -8.53
C ALA A 38 16.02 7.06 -8.44
N ALA A 39 15.63 7.64 -9.58
CA ALA A 39 14.64 8.71 -9.62
C ALA A 39 13.24 8.22 -9.20
N GLU A 40 12.81 7.04 -9.64
CA GLU A 40 11.54 6.44 -9.22
C GLU A 40 11.55 6.12 -7.71
N GLN A 41 12.65 5.56 -7.21
CA GLN A 41 12.82 5.29 -5.77
C GLN A 41 12.73 6.58 -4.95
N GLN A 42 13.41 7.63 -5.39
CA GLN A 42 13.40 8.94 -4.73
C GLN A 42 11.99 9.55 -4.70
N GLN A 43 11.26 9.52 -5.83
CA GLN A 43 9.90 10.03 -5.88
C GLN A 43 8.95 9.25 -4.96
N VAL A 44 9.08 7.92 -4.90
CA VAL A 44 8.29 7.10 -3.98
C VAL A 44 8.66 7.39 -2.53
N ALA A 45 9.94 7.60 -2.21
CA ALA A 45 10.39 7.96 -0.87
C ALA A 45 9.79 9.30 -0.43
N GLU A 46 9.79 10.31 -1.29
CA GLU A 46 9.17 11.61 -1.02
C GLU A 46 7.65 11.50 -0.80
N LEU A 47 6.96 10.72 -1.62
CA LEU A 47 5.53 10.47 -1.43
C LEU A 47 5.25 9.74 -0.12
N ARG A 48 6.05 8.73 0.23
CA ARG A 48 5.92 8.00 1.50
C ARG A 48 6.17 8.91 2.69
N ALA A 49 7.15 9.80 2.61
CA ALA A 49 7.41 10.79 3.65
C ALA A 49 6.21 11.75 3.83
N ARG A 50 5.64 12.24 2.72
CA ARG A 50 4.43 13.09 2.76
C ARG A 50 3.22 12.35 3.32
N ILE A 51 3.02 11.09 2.93
CA ILE A 51 1.94 10.25 3.47
C ILE A 51 2.12 10.06 4.97
N LEU A 52 3.35 9.82 5.45
CA LEU A 52 3.64 9.66 6.87
C LEU A 52 3.32 10.94 7.65
N ASP A 53 3.81 12.09 7.20
CA ASP A 53 3.53 13.40 7.83
C ASP A 53 2.02 13.69 7.88
N LEU A 54 1.29 13.47 6.78
CA LEU A 54 -0.16 13.66 6.76
C LEU A 54 -0.88 12.67 7.68
N SER A 55 -0.46 11.40 7.69
CA SER A 55 -1.06 10.37 8.53
C SER A 55 -0.86 10.68 10.00
N GLU A 56 0.32 11.14 10.39
CA GLU A 56 0.62 11.58 11.76
C GLU A 56 -0.36 12.67 12.20
N ARG A 57 -0.45 13.76 11.43
CA ARG A 57 -1.36 14.89 11.73
C ARG A 57 -2.81 14.45 11.90
N VAL A 58 -3.29 13.52 11.07
CA VAL A 58 -4.66 13.01 11.16
C VAL A 58 -4.83 12.10 12.36
N VAL A 59 -3.90 11.17 12.61
CA VAL A 59 -4.01 10.16 13.67
C VAL A 59 -3.88 10.77 15.06
N THR A 60 -3.08 11.83 15.21
CA THR A 60 -2.84 12.50 16.51
C THR A 60 -3.69 13.75 16.71
N HIS A 61 -4.67 14.02 15.84
CA HIS A 61 -5.47 15.24 15.90
C HIS A 61 -6.33 15.31 17.18
N ASP A 62 -6.36 16.48 17.84
CA ASP A 62 -7.08 16.70 19.11
C ASP A 62 -8.58 16.42 19.03
N PHE A 63 -9.17 16.51 17.83
CA PHE A 63 -10.55 16.09 17.56
C PHE A 63 -10.87 14.70 18.14
N TRP A 64 -9.93 13.76 18.10
CA TRP A 64 -10.15 12.42 18.63
C TRP A 64 -10.42 12.39 20.13
N SER A 65 -9.90 13.35 20.89
CA SER A 65 -10.17 13.50 22.32
C SER A 65 -11.61 13.93 22.61
N SER A 66 -12.31 14.49 21.62
CA SER A 66 -13.73 14.84 21.73
C SER A 66 -14.67 13.65 21.46
N CYS A 67 -14.15 12.54 20.92
CA CYS A 67 -14.93 11.34 20.64
C CYS A 67 -15.01 10.45 21.88
N GLU A 68 -16.22 9.98 22.23
CA GLU A 68 -16.43 9.04 23.34
C GLU A 68 -15.63 7.74 23.19
N ASN A 69 -15.50 7.26 21.94
CA ASN A 69 -14.68 6.09 21.59
C ASN A 69 -13.89 6.34 20.31
N ALA A 70 -12.70 6.95 20.44
CA ALA A 70 -11.83 7.28 19.32
C ALA A 70 -11.42 6.08 18.44
N PRO A 71 -11.11 4.87 18.98
CA PRO A 71 -10.87 3.68 18.15
C PRO A 71 -12.06 3.28 17.27
N ALA A 72 -13.28 3.31 17.81
CA ALA A 72 -14.50 2.99 17.05
C ALA A 72 -14.78 4.06 15.98
N ALA A 73 -14.67 5.34 16.33
CA ALA A 73 -14.86 6.46 15.41
C ALA A 73 -13.89 6.39 14.22
N ARG A 74 -12.60 6.10 14.46
CA ARG A 74 -11.60 5.91 13.38
C ARG A 74 -11.91 4.69 12.51
N SER A 75 -12.42 3.61 13.11
CA SER A 75 -12.78 2.40 12.34
C SER A 75 -13.98 2.65 11.43
N ALA A 76 -14.94 3.47 11.85
CA ALA A 76 -16.12 3.83 11.04
C ALA A 76 -15.74 4.55 9.74
N LEU A 77 -14.62 5.29 9.71
CA LEU A 77 -14.14 5.96 8.49
C LEU A 77 -13.84 4.99 7.34
N LYS A 78 -13.57 3.71 7.60
CA LYS A 78 -13.38 2.70 6.55
C LYS A 78 -14.63 2.47 5.70
N HIS A 79 -15.80 2.79 6.26
CA HIS A 79 -17.10 2.62 5.63
C HIS A 79 -17.72 3.95 5.21
N ALA A 80 -17.06 5.07 5.52
CA ALA A 80 -17.47 6.37 5.04
C ALA A 80 -17.12 6.46 3.55
N THR A 81 -18.12 6.29 2.69
CA THR A 81 -18.01 6.66 1.29
C THR A 81 -18.09 8.18 1.17
N SER A 82 -17.18 8.78 0.40
CA SER A 82 -17.36 10.14 -0.09
C SER A 82 -18.51 10.13 -1.10
N ASP A 83 -19.56 10.89 -0.83
CA ASP A 83 -20.51 11.33 -1.88
C ASP A 83 -19.84 12.34 -2.82
#